data_AF-A0A967D109-F1
#
_entry.id   AF-A0A967D109-F1
#
_cell.length_a   1.000
_cell.length_b   1.000
_cell.length_c   1.000
_cell.angle_alpha   90.00
_cell.angle_beta   90.00
_cell.angle_gamma   90.00
#
_symmetry.space_group_name_H-M   'P 1'
#
loop_
_entity.id
_entity.type
_entity.pdbx_description
1 polymer ?
#
loop_
_entity_poly.entity_id
_entity_poly.type
_entity_poly.pdbx_seq_one_letter_code
_entity_poly.pdbx_strand_id
1 'polypeptide(L)'
;MPIPMQLMEHAYRDGQPSALAAFEATGRAYLAFARVHPGHYIAMFESGISINRTTELSARSVMDRAAQELCHNIPEDRRPPASIFSAHIWAMSHGVVELFARNSAGAQSPYAPEDLFETGIGMYLRGLGVLPPDG
;
A
#
# COMPACT_ATOMS: atom_id res chain seq x y z
N MET A 1 -18.21 -11.06 4.46
CA MET A 1 -16.87 -10.77 4.98
C MET A 1 -16.25 -9.74 4.04
N PRO A 2 -15.83 -8.56 4.52
CA PRO A 2 -15.17 -7.58 3.65
C PRO A 2 -13.83 -8.17 3.19
N ILE A 3 -13.63 -8.24 1.88
CA ILE A 3 -12.40 -8.78 1.28
C ILE A 3 -11.51 -7.57 0.95
N PRO A 4 -10.26 -7.50 1.42
CA PRO A 4 -9.41 -6.32 1.22
C PRO A 4 -9.23 -5.98 -0.25
N MET A 5 -9.15 -6.98 -1.13
CA MET A 5 -9.12 -6.78 -2.58
C MET A 5 -10.29 -5.92 -3.08
N GLN A 6 -11.51 -6.11 -2.58
CA GLN A 6 -12.67 -5.30 -3.01
C GLN A 6 -12.56 -3.84 -2.56
N LEU A 7 -12.08 -3.60 -1.33
CA LEU A 7 -11.86 -2.26 -0.81
C LEU A 7 -10.75 -1.53 -1.59
N MET A 8 -9.65 -2.23 -1.83
CA MET A 8 -8.53 -1.73 -2.63
C MET A 8 -8.95 -1.44 -4.07
N GLU A 9 -9.74 -2.34 -4.68
CA GLU A 9 -10.24 -2.16 -6.05
C GLU A 9 -11.14 -0.93 -6.17
N HIS A 10 -12.03 -0.72 -5.20
CA HIS A 10 -12.88 0.46 -5.15
C HIS A 10 -12.05 1.74 -4.99
N ALA A 11 -11.12 1.76 -4.03
CA ALA A 11 -10.26 2.91 -3.78
C ALA A 11 -9.36 3.25 -4.98
N TYR A 12 -8.83 2.23 -5.66
CA TYR A 12 -8.09 2.40 -6.90
C TYR A 12 -8.92 3.10 -7.97
N ARG A 13 -10.18 2.67 -8.18
CA ARG A 13 -11.09 3.28 -9.17
C ARG A 13 -11.44 4.72 -8.82
N ASP A 14 -11.68 4.99 -7.54
CA ASP A 14 -12.07 6.32 -7.07
C ASP A 14 -10.93 7.35 -7.18
N GLY A 15 -9.67 6.89 -7.12
CA GLY A 15 -8.50 7.76 -7.31
C GLY A 15 -8.16 8.09 -8.77
N GLN A 16 -8.82 7.45 -9.74
CA GLN A 16 -8.63 7.75 -11.16
C GLN A 16 -9.20 9.13 -11.54
N PRO A 17 -8.65 9.82 -12.56
CA PRO A 17 -7.62 9.36 -13.51
C PRO A 17 -6.17 9.58 -13.05
N SER A 18 -5.94 10.04 -11.83
CA SER A 18 -4.58 10.28 -11.32
C SER A 18 -3.96 8.96 -10.87
N ALA A 19 -2.95 8.47 -11.61
CA ALA A 19 -2.26 7.23 -11.25
C ALA A 19 -1.63 7.29 -9.84
N LEU A 20 -1.12 8.46 -9.43
CA LEU A 20 -0.59 8.67 -8.08
C LEU A 20 -1.71 8.59 -7.03
N ALA A 21 -2.81 9.32 -7.23
CA ALA A 21 -3.91 9.32 -6.27
C ALA A 21 -4.57 7.94 -6.15
N ALA A 22 -4.74 7.23 -7.27
CA ALA A 22 -5.22 5.85 -7.30
C ALA A 22 -4.30 4.89 -6.54
N PHE A 23 -2.98 5.03 -6.72
CA PHE A 23 -1.99 4.22 -6.01
C PHE A 23 -2.01 4.46 -4.50
N GLU A 24 -1.98 5.72 -4.07
CA GLU A 24 -2.05 6.08 -2.65
C GLU A 24 -3.38 5.64 -2.01
N ALA A 25 -4.51 5.81 -2.71
CA ALA A 25 -5.82 5.38 -2.24
C ALA A 25 -5.89 3.86 -2.04
N THR A 26 -5.27 3.09 -2.95
CA THR A 26 -5.15 1.63 -2.85
C THR A 26 -4.41 1.23 -1.57
N GLY A 27 -3.28 1.87 -1.28
CA GLY A 27 -2.51 1.64 -0.06
C GLY A 27 -3.23 2.07 1.21
N ARG A 28 -3.87 3.25 1.21
CA ARG A 28 -4.71 3.69 2.33
C ARG A 28 -5.84 2.71 2.62
N ALA A 29 -6.50 2.17 1.59
CA ALA A 29 -7.56 1.18 1.76
C ALA A 29 -7.05 -0.11 2.42
N TYR A 30 -5.83 -0.53 2.08
CA TYR A 30 -5.18 -1.66 2.74
C TYR A 30 -4.91 -1.39 4.24
N LEU A 31 -4.32 -0.25 4.58
CA LEU A 31 -4.07 0.14 5.97
C LEU A 31 -5.39 0.25 6.78
N ALA A 32 -6.39 0.89 6.18
CA ALA A 32 -7.71 1.03 6.77
C ALA A 32 -8.39 -0.32 7.01
N PHE A 33 -8.31 -1.25 6.05
CA PHE A 33 -8.82 -2.61 6.22
C PHE A 33 -8.19 -3.28 7.43
N ALA A 34 -6.85 -3.25 7.55
CA ALA A 34 -6.16 -3.88 8.67
C ALA A 34 -6.56 -3.26 10.03
N ARG A 35 -6.72 -1.94 10.07
CA ARG A 35 -7.15 -1.21 11.28
C ARG A 35 -8.59 -1.51 11.69
N VAL A 36 -9.52 -1.54 10.73
CA VAL A 36 -10.96 -1.76 10.99
C VAL A 36 -11.27 -3.24 11.21
N HIS A 37 -10.48 -4.13 10.61
CA HIS A 37 -10.68 -5.57 10.62
C HIS A 37 -9.43 -6.35 11.09
N PRO A 38 -8.89 -6.07 12.30
CA PRO A 38 -7.61 -6.64 12.74
C PRO A 38 -7.65 -8.16 12.86
N GLY A 39 -8.78 -8.76 13.25
CA GLY A 39 -8.93 -10.22 13.28
C GLY A 39 -8.91 -10.86 11.90
N HIS A 40 -9.47 -10.18 10.88
CA HIS A 40 -9.42 -10.66 9.50
C HIS A 40 -8.00 -10.52 8.93
N TYR A 41 -7.31 -9.43 9.24
CA TYR A 41 -5.92 -9.25 8.84
C TYR A 41 -5.02 -10.35 9.42
N ILE A 42 -5.07 -10.61 10.73
CA ILE A 42 -4.28 -11.69 11.38
C ILE A 42 -4.59 -13.04 10.75
N ALA A 43 -5.87 -13.35 10.53
CA ALA A 43 -6.25 -14.57 9.84
C ALA A 43 -5.59 -14.61 8.44
N MET A 44 -5.74 -13.55 7.66
CA MET A 44 -5.28 -13.51 6.27
C MET A 44 -3.76 -13.53 6.08
N PHE A 45 -2.99 -12.94 6.97
CA PHE A 45 -1.57 -12.69 6.71
C PHE A 45 -0.63 -13.37 7.73
N GLU A 46 -1.11 -13.70 8.94
CA GLU A 46 -0.27 -14.32 9.99
C GLU A 46 -0.62 -15.79 10.24
N SER A 47 -1.82 -16.26 9.89
CA SER A 47 -2.29 -17.59 10.31
C SER A 47 -1.72 -18.76 9.49
N GLY A 48 -1.02 -18.51 8.38
CA GLY A 48 -0.42 -19.54 7.54
C GLY A 48 -1.39 -20.53 6.85
N ILE A 49 -2.70 -20.26 6.83
CA ILE A 49 -3.72 -21.15 6.23
C ILE A 49 -3.81 -20.92 4.71
N SER A 50 -3.92 -21.99 3.91
CA SER A 50 -3.86 -21.91 2.43
C SER A 50 -4.90 -20.99 1.77
N ILE A 51 -6.11 -20.88 2.31
CA ILE A 51 -7.17 -20.00 1.75
C ILE A 51 -6.77 -18.52 1.88
N ASN A 52 -6.03 -18.20 2.94
CA ASN A 52 -5.60 -16.84 3.24
C ASN A 52 -4.54 -16.35 2.26
N ARG A 53 -3.66 -17.25 1.80
CA ARG A 53 -2.71 -16.98 0.70
C ARG A 53 -3.42 -16.51 -0.57
N THR A 54 -4.55 -17.12 -0.94
CA THR A 54 -5.31 -16.69 -2.12
C THR A 54 -5.85 -15.27 -1.96
N THR A 55 -6.35 -14.93 -0.77
CA THR A 55 -6.90 -13.60 -0.50
C THR A 55 -5.79 -12.54 -0.45
N GLU A 56 -4.66 -12.83 0.18
CA GLU A 56 -3.45 -11.99 0.15
C GLU A 56 -2.98 -11.74 -1.29
N LEU A 57 -2.84 -12.80 -2.10
CA LEU A 57 -2.45 -12.68 -3.51
C LEU A 57 -3.42 -11.80 -4.31
N SER A 58 -4.72 -11.88 -4.02
CA SER A 58 -5.71 -11.03 -4.69
C SER A 58 -5.56 -9.55 -4.30
N ALA A 59 -5.34 -9.23 -3.03
CA ALA A 59 -5.07 -7.87 -2.59
C ALA A 59 -3.77 -7.32 -3.19
N ARG A 60 -2.73 -8.16 -3.18
CA ARG A 60 -1.44 -7.87 -3.81
C ARG A 60 -1.57 -7.52 -5.29
N SER A 61 -2.40 -8.26 -6.04
CA SER A 61 -2.61 -8.00 -7.47
C SER A 61 -3.18 -6.61 -7.78
N VAL A 62 -4.02 -6.05 -6.90
CA VAL A 62 -4.54 -4.69 -7.06
C VAL A 62 -3.42 -3.67 -6.87
N MET A 63 -2.57 -3.87 -5.86
CA MET A 63 -1.38 -3.04 -5.64
C MET A 63 -0.41 -3.11 -6.82
N ASP A 64 -0.13 -4.30 -7.34
CA ASP A 64 0.77 -4.51 -8.49
C ASP A 64 0.26 -3.77 -9.73
N ARG A 65 -1.05 -3.83 -9.99
CA ARG A 65 -1.66 -3.09 -11.11
C ARG A 65 -1.52 -1.58 -10.91
N ALA A 66 -1.85 -1.06 -9.73
CA ALA A 66 -1.77 0.36 -9.45
C ALA A 66 -0.31 0.87 -9.56
N ALA A 67 0.66 0.08 -9.07
CA ALA A 67 2.08 0.35 -9.22
C ALA A 67 2.51 0.37 -10.69
N GLN A 68 2.05 -0.59 -11.49
CA GLN A 68 2.37 -0.67 -12.91
C GLN A 68 1.90 0.58 -13.67
N GLU A 69 0.68 1.03 -13.41
CA GLU A 69 0.14 2.25 -14.02
C GLU A 69 0.88 3.51 -13.57
N LEU A 70 1.19 3.63 -12.27
CA LEU A 70 1.99 4.75 -11.77
C LEU A 70 3.36 4.76 -12.45
N CYS A 71 4.06 3.62 -12.49
CA CYS A 71 5.37 3.52 -13.13
C CYS A 71 5.33 3.80 -14.63
N HIS A 72 4.27 3.41 -15.36
CA HIS A 72 4.11 3.76 -16.78
C HIS A 72 4.08 5.27 -17.02
N ASN A 73 3.63 6.07 -16.04
CA ASN A 73 3.63 7.52 -16.13
C ASN A 73 4.98 8.17 -15.75
N ILE A 74 5.97 7.39 -15.31
CA ILE A 74 7.33 7.86 -15.00
C ILE A 74 8.17 7.86 -16.28
N PRO A 75 9.01 8.89 -16.54
CA PRO A 75 9.98 8.90 -17.64
C PRO A 75 10.87 7.64 -17.67
N GLU A 76 11.14 7.11 -18.86
CA GLU A 76 11.84 5.81 -19.02
C GLU A 76 13.24 5.79 -18.37
N ASP A 77 13.96 6.91 -18.40
CA ASP A 77 15.29 7.05 -17.80
C ASP A 77 15.29 6.99 -16.26
N ARG A 78 14.12 7.10 -15.64
CA ARG A 78 13.93 7.09 -14.18
C ARG A 78 12.93 6.03 -13.70
N ARG A 79 12.34 5.27 -14.62
CA ARG A 79 11.28 4.31 -14.32
C ARG A 79 11.87 3.07 -13.64
N PRO A 80 11.49 2.76 -12.39
CA PRO A 80 11.89 1.50 -11.76
C PRO A 80 11.12 0.33 -12.40
N PRO A 81 11.62 -0.91 -12.28
CA PRO A 81 10.77 -2.08 -12.49
C PRO A 81 9.54 -2.00 -11.56
N ALA A 82 8.34 -1.97 -12.13
CA ALA A 82 7.09 -1.79 -11.37
C ALA A 82 6.89 -2.87 -10.30
N SER A 83 7.36 -4.10 -10.56
CA SER A 83 7.32 -5.21 -9.62
C SER A 83 8.16 -4.96 -8.37
N ILE A 84 9.35 -4.37 -8.52
CA ILE A 84 10.23 -4.00 -7.40
C ILE A 84 9.62 -2.84 -6.62
N PHE A 85 9.12 -1.82 -7.30
CA PHE A 85 8.41 -0.71 -6.66
C PHE A 85 7.22 -1.22 -5.83
N SER A 86 6.34 -2.02 -6.43
CA SER A 86 5.21 -2.63 -5.73
C SER A 86 5.65 -3.52 -4.56
N ALA A 87 6.74 -4.29 -4.70
CA ALA A 87 7.31 -5.08 -3.62
C ALA A 87 7.73 -4.23 -2.41
N HIS A 88 8.43 -3.11 -2.66
CA HIS A 88 8.80 -2.17 -1.60
C HIS A 88 7.59 -1.57 -0.90
N ILE A 89 6.61 -1.09 -1.67
CA ILE A 89 5.42 -0.44 -1.08
C ILE A 89 4.58 -1.45 -0.31
N TRP A 90 4.44 -2.68 -0.79
CA TRP A 90 3.74 -3.74 -0.05
C TRP A 90 4.44 -4.12 1.27
N ALA A 91 5.78 -4.25 1.24
CA ALA A 91 6.55 -4.50 2.44
C ALA A 91 6.40 -3.35 3.45
N MET A 92 6.42 -2.11 2.97
CA MET A 92 6.17 -0.92 3.78
C MET A 92 4.74 -0.90 4.35
N SER A 93 3.72 -1.23 3.55
CA SER A 93 2.34 -1.33 4.02
C SER A 93 2.18 -2.35 5.14
N HIS A 94 2.76 -3.55 4.99
CA HIS A 94 2.80 -4.53 6.08
C HIS A 94 3.52 -3.98 7.30
N GLY A 95 4.72 -3.42 7.15
CA GLY A 95 5.48 -2.85 8.27
C GLY A 95 4.69 -1.79 9.05
N VAL A 96 3.97 -0.89 8.34
CA VAL A 96 3.09 0.09 8.97
C VAL A 96 1.93 -0.59 9.70
N VAL A 97 1.25 -1.56 9.09
CA VAL A 97 0.17 -2.28 9.77
C VAL A 97 0.67 -2.98 11.04
N GLU A 98 1.76 -3.74 10.94
CA GLU A 98 2.34 -4.48 12.07
C GLU A 98 2.76 -3.54 13.20
N LEU A 99 3.39 -2.40 12.87
CA LEU A 99 3.79 -1.42 13.86
C LEU A 99 2.60 -0.86 14.65
N PHE A 100 1.43 -0.73 14.04
CA PHE A 100 0.25 -0.11 14.65
C PHE A 100 -0.81 -1.12 15.14
N ALA A 101 -0.58 -2.41 14.96
CA ALA A 101 -1.46 -3.46 15.45
C ALA A 101 -1.34 -3.65 16.98
N ARG A 102 -2.46 -3.51 17.72
CA ARG A 102 -2.60 -3.86 19.15
C ARG A 102 -1.61 -3.16 20.11
N ASN A 103 -1.73 -1.84 20.29
CA ASN A 103 -1.03 -1.09 21.35
C ASN A 103 0.50 -1.33 21.36
N SER A 104 1.05 -1.56 20.16
CA SER A 104 2.42 -1.88 19.81
C SER A 104 3.29 -0.62 19.72
N ALA A 105 4.54 -0.75 19.25
CA ALA A 105 5.47 0.37 19.11
C ALA A 105 4.90 1.58 18.35
N GLY A 106 4.02 1.36 17.36
CA GLY A 106 3.32 2.41 16.62
C GLY A 106 2.35 3.25 17.45
N ALA A 107 1.83 2.75 18.57
CA ALA A 107 0.98 3.56 19.48
C ALA A 107 1.77 4.69 20.18
N GLN A 108 3.10 4.59 20.21
CA GLN A 108 4.00 5.65 20.70
C GLN A 108 4.54 6.53 19.57
N SER A 109 4.17 6.25 18.31
CA SER A 109 4.59 7.04 17.17
C SER A 109 3.98 8.45 17.25
N PRO A 110 4.76 9.51 17.00
CA PRO A 110 4.22 10.85 16.84
C PRO A 110 3.52 11.04 15.47
N TYR A 111 3.65 10.07 14.56
CA TYR A 111 3.08 10.11 13.20
C TYR A 111 1.94 9.12 13.05
N ALA A 112 0.91 9.50 12.28
CA ALA A 112 -0.18 8.60 11.91
C ALA A 112 0.33 7.51 10.91
N PRO A 113 -0.31 6.33 10.88
CA PRO A 113 0.11 5.26 9.96
C PRO A 113 -0.06 5.67 8.48
N GLU A 114 -1.10 6.43 8.16
CA GLU A 114 -1.30 6.97 6.82
C GLU A 114 -0.17 7.96 6.42
N ASP A 115 0.28 8.81 7.35
CA ASP A 115 1.39 9.74 7.10
C ASP A 115 2.69 9.00 6.79
N LEU A 116 3.03 7.96 7.56
CA LEU A 116 4.24 7.14 7.33
C LEU A 116 4.22 6.49 5.94
N PHE A 117 3.05 6.03 5.50
CA PHE A 117 2.89 5.40 4.21
C PHE A 117 2.99 6.40 3.05
N GLU A 118 2.25 7.50 3.12
CA GLU A 118 2.22 8.53 2.07
C GLU A 118 3.55 9.23 1.93
N THR A 119 4.18 9.59 3.05
CA THR A 119 5.52 10.20 3.03
C THR A 119 6.57 9.22 2.50
N GLY A 120 6.47 7.92 2.81
CA GLY A 120 7.32 6.88 2.24
C GLY A 120 7.21 6.77 0.71
N ILE A 121 5.98 6.81 0.17
CA ILE A 121 5.75 6.89 -1.29
C ILE A 121 6.37 8.17 -1.85
N GLY A 122 6.10 9.31 -1.22
CA GLY A 122 6.63 10.61 -1.64
C GLY A 122 8.15 10.62 -1.72
N MET A 123 8.83 10.13 -0.68
CA MET A 123 10.30 10.01 -0.65
C MET A 123 10.83 9.09 -1.77
N TYR A 124 10.15 7.96 -2.03
CA TYR A 124 10.52 7.06 -3.11
C TYR A 124 10.44 7.77 -4.47
N LEU A 125 9.32 8.45 -4.73
CA LEU A 125 9.08 9.15 -5.99
C LEU A 125 9.98 10.37 -6.17
N ARG A 126 10.34 11.09 -5.10
CA ARG A 126 11.37 12.15 -5.13
C ARG A 126 12.75 11.58 -5.42
N GLY A 127 13.10 10.43 -4.84
CA GLY A 127 14.34 9.72 -5.14
C GLY A 127 14.47 9.32 -6.62
N LEU A 128 13.33 9.08 -7.28
CA LEU A 128 13.25 8.85 -8.73
C LEU A 128 13.11 10.15 -9.54
N GLY A 129 13.08 11.32 -8.92
CA GLY A 129 12.90 12.60 -9.59
C GLY A 129 11.54 12.77 -10.28
N VAL A 130 10.50 12.10 -9.78
CA VAL A 130 9.10 12.20 -10.26
C VAL A 130 8.38 13.35 -9.56
N LEU A 131 8.57 13.45 -8.25
CA LEU A 131 8.09 14.57 -7.44
C LEU A 131 9.21 15.59 -7.23
N PRO A 132 8.89 16.88 -7.10
CA PRO A 132 9.89 17.89 -6.76
C PRO A 132 10.49 17.60 -5.36
N PRO A 133 11.74 18.05 -5.10
CA PRO A 133 12.31 18.02 -3.76
C PRO A 133 11.40 18.75 -2.75
N ASP A 134 11.49 18.36 -1.48
CA ASP A 134 10.89 19.15 -0.41
C ASP A 134 11.55 20.54 -0.36
N GLY A 135 10.74 21.57 -0.15
CA GLY A 135 11.19 22.97 -0.08
C GLY A 135 11.82 23.36 1.25
#